data_AF-A0A662RMI7-F1
#
_entry.id   AF-A0A662RMI7-F1
#
_cell.length_a   1.000
_cell.length_b   1.000
_cell.length_c   1.000
_cell.angle_alpha   90.00
_cell.angle_beta   90.00
_cell.angle_gamma   90.00
#
_symmetry.space_group_name_H-M   'P 1'
#
loop_
_entity.id
_entity.type
_entity.pdbx_description
1 polymer ?
#
loop_
_entity_poly.entity_id
_entity_poly.type
_entity_poly.pdbx_seq_one_letter_code
_entity_poly.pdbx_strand_id
1 'polypeptide(L)'
;MMEAQKEFEIDREFERLGITPFQATEFDQSLNDATRHDINRFVDEYGDDIMGISLWDFKLMRGEELRDALTSSVSYLFKADDLGRVISAIHAYKKNKDTIAFLNAIEAISIYCCFWV
;
A
#
# COMPACT_ATOMS: atom_id res chain seq x y z
N MET A 1 -24.35 12.30 7.15
CA MET A 1 -24.30 11.28 6.09
C MET A 1 -22.97 10.59 6.24
N MET A 2 -22.95 9.32 6.69
CA MET A 2 -21.74 8.51 6.58
C MET A 2 -21.52 8.29 5.09
N GLU A 3 -20.44 8.81 4.53
CA GLU A 3 -19.97 8.37 3.22
C GLU A 3 -19.82 6.85 3.31
N ALA A 4 -20.50 6.13 2.42
CA ALA A 4 -20.25 4.70 2.27
C ALA A 4 -18.75 4.55 2.03
N GLN A 5 -18.05 3.83 2.92
CA GLN A 5 -16.65 3.51 2.74
C GLN A 5 -16.54 2.84 1.38
N LYS A 6 -15.93 3.53 0.39
CA LYS A 6 -15.79 3.04 -0.97
C LYS A 6 -14.97 1.75 -0.91
N GLU A 7 -15.65 0.64 -1.04
CA GLU A 7 -15.05 -0.69 -1.04
C GLU A 7 -13.94 -0.78 -2.10
N PHE A 8 -12.74 -1.19 -1.67
CA PHE A 8 -11.61 -1.38 -2.56
C PHE A 8 -11.88 -2.55 -3.52
N GLU A 9 -11.30 -2.52 -4.71
CA GLU A 9 -11.45 -3.63 -5.65
C GLU A 9 -10.82 -4.91 -5.09
N ILE A 10 -9.73 -4.78 -4.32
CA ILE A 10 -9.08 -5.93 -3.69
C ILE A 10 -9.99 -6.65 -2.68
N ASP A 11 -10.81 -5.92 -1.92
CA ASP A 11 -11.74 -6.50 -0.94
C ASP A 11 -12.80 -7.36 -1.64
N ARG A 12 -13.33 -6.84 -2.76
CA ARG A 12 -14.30 -7.55 -3.60
C ARG A 12 -13.71 -8.80 -4.23
N GLU A 13 -12.45 -8.76 -4.63
CA GLU A 13 -11.79 -9.94 -5.20
C GLU A 13 -11.50 -11.01 -4.15
N PHE A 14 -11.12 -10.64 -2.92
CA PHE A 14 -11.02 -11.60 -1.82
C PHE A 14 -12.36 -12.27 -1.52
N GLU A 15 -13.45 -11.49 -1.45
CA GLU A 15 -14.79 -12.03 -1.24
C GLU A 15 -15.22 -12.97 -2.37
N ARG A 16 -14.98 -12.57 -3.63
CA ARG A 16 -15.29 -13.36 -4.83
C ARG A 16 -14.56 -14.70 -4.84
N LEU A 17 -13.29 -14.73 -4.43
CA LEU A 17 -12.47 -15.93 -4.39
C LEU A 17 -12.71 -16.79 -3.14
N GLY A 18 -13.31 -16.22 -2.09
CA GLY A 18 -13.51 -16.91 -0.81
C GLY A 18 -12.21 -17.23 -0.10
N ILE A 19 -11.18 -16.40 -0.29
CA ILE A 19 -9.86 -16.57 0.34
C ILE A 19 -9.50 -15.35 1.17
N THR A 20 -8.58 -15.53 2.11
CA THR A 20 -8.01 -14.45 2.92
C THR A 20 -6.67 -13.98 2.33
N PRO A 21 -6.18 -12.79 2.71
CA PRO A 21 -4.85 -12.33 2.30
C PRO A 21 -3.71 -13.34 2.61
N PHE A 22 -3.85 -14.15 3.66
CA PHE A 22 -2.85 -15.17 4.03
C PHE A 22 -2.84 -16.39 3.12
N GLN A 23 -3.82 -16.54 2.24
CA GLN A 23 -3.96 -17.67 1.31
C GLN A 23 -3.62 -17.27 -0.13
N ALA A 24 -3.40 -15.99 -0.38
CA ALA A 24 -3.10 -15.46 -1.68
C ALA A 24 -1.63 -15.72 -2.07
N THR A 25 -1.32 -15.73 -3.36
CA THR A 25 0.00 -16.08 -3.92
C THR A 25 0.35 -15.26 -5.15
N GLU A 26 1.65 -15.17 -5.49
CA GLU A 26 2.14 -14.28 -6.55
C GLU A 26 1.62 -14.48 -7.96
N PHE A 27 0.84 -15.53 -8.11
CA PHE A 27 0.22 -15.96 -9.34
C PHE A 27 -1.28 -15.60 -9.41
N ASP A 28 -1.84 -15.01 -8.35
CA ASP A 28 -3.24 -14.58 -8.30
C ASP A 28 -3.45 -13.26 -9.06
N GLN A 29 -3.46 -13.36 -10.39
CA GLN A 29 -3.52 -12.22 -11.30
C GLN A 29 -4.69 -11.26 -11.00
N SER A 30 -5.86 -11.78 -10.62
CA SER A 30 -7.02 -10.93 -10.34
C SER A 30 -6.83 -10.05 -9.10
N LEU A 31 -6.11 -10.53 -8.09
CA LEU A 31 -5.75 -9.73 -6.90
C LEU A 31 -4.70 -8.67 -7.27
N ASN A 32 -3.75 -9.02 -8.13
CA ASN A 32 -2.75 -8.09 -8.63
C ASN A 32 -3.36 -6.97 -9.49
N ASP A 33 -4.35 -7.30 -10.34
CA ASP A 33 -5.10 -6.34 -11.14
C ASP A 33 -5.96 -5.42 -10.27
N ALA A 34 -6.68 -5.98 -9.29
CA ALA A 34 -7.49 -5.20 -8.36
C ALA A 34 -6.65 -4.25 -7.51
N THR A 35 -5.52 -4.73 -6.97
CA THR A 35 -4.56 -3.87 -6.26
C THR A 35 -4.06 -2.74 -7.16
N ARG A 36 -3.79 -3.03 -8.44
CA ARG A 36 -3.32 -2.02 -9.40
C ARG A 36 -4.37 -0.96 -9.69
N HIS A 37 -5.63 -1.35 -9.85
CA HIS A 37 -6.75 -0.43 -10.01
C HIS A 37 -6.92 0.45 -8.77
N ASP A 38 -6.85 -0.11 -7.57
CA ASP A 38 -6.94 0.65 -6.32
C ASP A 38 -5.80 1.69 -6.21
N ILE A 39 -4.55 1.33 -6.51
CA ILE A 39 -3.44 2.30 -6.51
C ILE A 39 -3.68 3.39 -7.57
N ASN A 40 -4.12 3.03 -8.79
CA ASN A 40 -4.40 4.03 -9.84
C ASN A 40 -5.51 4.99 -9.42
N ARG A 41 -6.54 4.49 -8.72
CA ARG A 41 -7.60 5.32 -8.13
C ARG A 41 -7.05 6.33 -7.14
N PHE A 42 -6.10 5.93 -6.28
CA PHE A 42 -5.43 6.87 -5.38
C PHE A 42 -4.61 7.92 -6.13
N VAL A 43 -3.90 7.53 -7.19
CA VAL A 43 -3.17 8.49 -8.03
C VAL A 43 -4.13 9.48 -8.70
N ASP A 44 -5.26 9.01 -9.24
CA ASP A 44 -6.26 9.88 -9.86
C ASP A 44 -6.93 10.83 -8.84
N GLU A 45 -7.13 10.38 -7.60
CA GLU A 45 -7.80 11.16 -6.54
C GLU A 45 -6.88 12.19 -5.88
N TYR A 46 -5.61 11.84 -5.67
CA TYR A 46 -4.68 12.64 -4.87
C TYR A 46 -3.52 13.24 -5.67
N GLY A 47 -3.27 12.79 -6.91
CA GLY A 47 -2.14 13.27 -7.71
C GLY A 47 -0.80 13.10 -6.99
N ASP A 48 -0.04 14.19 -6.83
CA ASP A 48 1.26 14.17 -6.13
C ASP A 48 1.14 14.12 -4.59
N ASP A 49 -0.08 14.23 -4.04
CA ASP A 49 -0.35 14.17 -2.60
C ASP A 49 -0.48 12.73 -2.08
N ILE A 50 -0.24 11.72 -2.92
CA ILE A 50 -0.07 10.32 -2.52
C ILE A 50 1.36 9.86 -2.74
N MET A 51 1.86 9.06 -1.79
CA MET A 51 3.15 8.39 -1.91
C MET A 51 3.03 6.91 -1.55
N GLY A 52 3.87 6.09 -2.17
CA GLY A 52 4.03 4.68 -1.84
C GLY A 52 5.44 4.36 -1.39
N ILE A 53 5.60 3.25 -0.66
CA ILE A 53 6.90 2.73 -0.21
C ILE A 53 7.11 1.30 -0.67
N SER A 54 8.32 0.96 -1.10
CA SER A 54 8.81 -0.42 -1.18
C SER A 54 9.46 -0.81 0.15
N LEU A 55 9.00 -1.85 0.83
CA LEU A 55 9.66 -2.32 2.05
C LEU A 55 10.99 -3.06 1.81
N TRP A 56 11.28 -3.44 0.57
CA TRP A 56 12.51 -4.15 0.20
C TRP A 56 13.76 -3.26 0.25
N ASP A 57 13.65 -2.05 -0.28
CA ASP A 57 14.74 -1.09 -0.43
C ASP A 57 14.42 0.28 0.20
N PHE A 58 13.24 0.43 0.79
CA PHE A 58 12.71 1.70 1.33
C PHE A 58 12.61 2.80 0.28
N LYS A 59 12.49 2.45 -1.01
CA LYS A 59 12.24 3.42 -2.07
C LYS A 59 10.86 4.04 -1.89
N LEU A 60 10.81 5.36 -1.91
CA LEU A 60 9.57 6.13 -1.96
C LEU A 60 9.25 6.51 -3.40
N MET A 61 7.97 6.48 -3.74
CA MET A 61 7.44 6.84 -5.06
C MET A 61 6.24 7.76 -4.88
N ARG A 62 6.04 8.72 -5.78
CA ARG A 62 4.93 9.71 -5.70
C ARG A 62 4.15 9.83 -6.99
N GLY A 63 2.87 10.12 -6.87
CA GLY A 63 2.00 10.44 -8.01
C GLY A 63 2.15 9.44 -9.16
N GLU A 64 2.52 9.94 -10.34
CA GLU A 64 2.67 9.11 -11.55
C GLU A 64 3.75 8.03 -11.43
N GLU A 65 4.77 8.17 -10.59
CA GLU A 65 5.75 7.09 -10.36
C GLU A 65 5.08 5.82 -9.81
N LEU A 66 3.94 5.95 -9.11
CA LEU A 66 3.16 4.82 -8.63
C LEU A 66 2.38 4.14 -9.74
N ARG A 67 2.00 4.86 -10.81
CA ARG A 67 1.31 4.30 -11.97
C ARG A 67 2.26 3.42 -12.78
N ASP A 68 3.50 3.87 -12.93
CA ASP A 68 4.55 3.16 -13.68
C ASP A 68 5.22 2.03 -12.87
N ALA A 69 5.05 2.02 -11.55
CA ALA A 69 5.57 0.97 -10.69
C ALA A 69 4.86 -0.36 -10.93
N LEU A 70 5.65 -1.44 -10.93
CA LEU A 70 5.11 -2.80 -10.84
C LEU A 70 4.31 -2.92 -9.53
N THR A 71 3.20 -3.67 -9.57
CA THR A 71 2.35 -3.89 -8.38
C THR A 71 3.19 -4.39 -7.19
N SER A 72 4.16 -5.28 -7.45
CA SER A 72 5.05 -5.84 -6.44
C SER A 72 6.10 -4.89 -5.86
N SER A 73 6.24 -3.70 -6.43
CA SER A 73 7.17 -2.68 -5.96
C SER A 73 6.56 -1.72 -4.94
N VAL A 74 5.25 -1.79 -4.69
CA VAL A 74 4.56 -0.84 -3.79
C VAL A 74 3.95 -1.61 -2.63
N SER A 75 4.44 -1.33 -1.42
CA SER A 75 4.02 -2.00 -0.20
C SER A 75 2.85 -1.37 0.54
N TYR A 76 2.94 -0.06 0.73
CA TYR A 76 1.93 0.72 1.41
C TYR A 76 1.78 2.05 0.72
N LEU A 77 0.57 2.60 0.76
CA LEU A 77 0.29 3.97 0.36
C LEU A 77 0.04 4.87 1.58
N PHE A 78 0.41 6.13 1.44
CA PHE A 78 0.28 7.17 2.46
C PHE A 78 -0.04 8.50 1.81
N LYS A 79 -0.65 9.41 2.57
CA LYS A 79 -0.72 10.82 2.17
C LYS A 79 0.67 11.45 2.23
N ALA A 80 0.98 12.37 1.32
CA ALA A 80 2.29 13.02 1.25
C ALA A 80 2.65 13.80 2.53
N ASP A 81 1.65 14.33 3.24
CA ASP A 81 1.82 15.01 4.53
C ASP A 81 2.42 14.10 5.63
N ASP A 82 2.24 12.78 5.51
CA ASP A 82 2.78 11.80 6.45
C ASP A 82 4.25 11.42 6.17
N LEU A 83 4.91 12.03 5.17
CA LEU A 83 6.32 11.77 4.81
C LEU A 83 7.25 11.76 6.02
N GLY A 84 7.13 12.77 6.90
CA GLY A 84 7.99 12.88 8.09
C GLY A 84 7.84 11.70 9.04
N ARG A 85 6.62 11.18 9.20
CA ARG A 85 6.30 10.02 10.06
C ARG A 85 6.83 8.73 9.44
N VAL A 86 6.65 8.54 8.13
CA VAL A 86 7.18 7.38 7.40
C VAL A 86 8.71 7.34 7.47
N ILE A 87 9.39 8.46 7.20
CA ILE A 87 10.86 8.55 7.31
C ILE A 87 11.34 8.26 8.74
N SER A 88 10.63 8.76 9.75
CA SER A 88 10.95 8.49 11.15
C SER A 88 10.83 7.00 11.50
N ALA A 89 9.79 6.32 11.00
CA ALA A 89 9.63 4.87 11.19
C ALA A 89 10.77 4.07 10.52
N ILE A 90 11.15 4.42 9.28
CA ILE A 90 12.27 3.81 8.58
C ILE A 90 13.59 4.02 9.34
N HIS A 91 13.84 5.23 9.85
CA HIS A 91 15.05 5.51 10.63
C HIS A 91 15.08 4.74 11.94
N ALA A 92 13.96 4.66 12.65
CA ALA A 92 13.84 3.86 13.87
C ALA A 92 14.12 2.37 13.58
N TYR A 93 13.57 1.83 12.49
CA TYR A 93 13.86 0.47 12.05
C TYR A 93 15.34 0.28 11.70
N LYS A 94 15.93 1.18 10.90
CA LYS A 94 17.35 1.08 10.53
C LYS A 94 18.28 1.07 11.75
N LYS A 95 17.92 1.78 12.82
CA LYS A 95 18.66 1.84 14.08
C LYS A 95 18.46 0.61 14.96
N ASN A 96 17.21 0.20 15.18
CA ASN A 96 16.85 -0.78 16.20
C ASN A 96 16.66 -2.21 15.64
N LYS A 97 16.44 -2.33 14.32
CA LYS A 97 16.11 -3.59 13.62
C LYS A 97 14.90 -4.33 14.19
N ASP A 98 13.98 -3.59 14.80
CA ASP A 98 12.72 -4.13 15.33
C ASP A 98 11.65 -4.12 14.22
N THR A 99 11.47 -5.28 13.59
CA THR A 99 10.51 -5.45 12.49
C THR A 99 9.06 -5.29 12.94
N ILE A 100 8.71 -5.79 14.13
CA ILE A 100 7.31 -5.74 14.60
C ILE A 100 6.93 -4.29 14.90
N ALA A 101 7.79 -3.56 15.61
CA ALA A 101 7.54 -2.15 15.88
C ALA A 101 7.49 -1.32 14.58
N PHE A 102 8.33 -1.66 13.59
CA PHE A 102 8.33 -1.00 12.29
C PHE A 102 7.02 -1.23 11.51
N LEU A 103 6.58 -2.49 11.39
CA LEU A 103 5.34 -2.81 10.66
C LEU A 103 4.13 -2.17 11.32
N ASN A 104 4.01 -2.25 12.65
CA ASN A 104 2.94 -1.59 13.40
C ASN A 104 2.91 -0.07 13.16
N ALA A 105 4.08 0.57 13.08
CA ALA A 105 4.17 2.00 12.82
C ALA A 105 3.78 2.35 11.38
N ILE A 106 4.23 1.57 10.40
CA ILE A 106 3.89 1.76 8.99
C ILE A 106 2.39 1.55 8.74
N GLU A 107 1.81 0.46 9.25
CA GLU A 107 0.39 0.16 9.14
C GLU A 107 -0.48 1.24 9.82
N ALA A 108 -0.04 1.81 10.94
CA ALA A 108 -0.76 2.88 11.62
C ALA A 108 -0.72 4.24 10.86
N ILE A 109 0.17 4.40 9.87
CA ILE A 109 0.28 5.60 9.05
C ILE A 109 -0.37 5.37 7.67
N SER A 110 -0.40 4.13 7.19
CA SER A 110 -0.86 3.82 5.84
C SER A 110 -2.36 4.05 5.70
N ILE A 111 -2.75 4.44 4.49
CA ILE A 111 -4.15 4.55 4.09
C ILE A 111 -4.60 3.35 3.26
N TYR A 112 -3.62 2.56 2.80
CA TYR A 112 -3.83 1.36 2.01
C TYR A 112 -2.62 0.43 2.16
N CYS A 113 -2.90 -0.84 2.45
CA CYS A 113 -1.93 -1.92 2.33
C CYS A 113 -2.11 -2.52 0.94
N CYS A 114 -1.04 -2.53 0.14
CA CYS A 114 -1.12 -3.23 -1.13
C CYS A 114 -1.07 -4.73 -0.80
N PHE A 115 -2.05 -5.52 -1.21
CA PHE A 115 -2.04 -6.97 -0.98
C PHE A 115 -1.48 -7.70 -2.19
N TRP A 116 -0.54 -7.06 -2.91
CA TRP A 116 0.13 -7.76 -4.00
C TRP A 116 0.67 -9.03 -3.40
N VAL A 117 0.32 -10.08 -4.08
CA VAL A 117 0.87 -11.35 -3.81
C VAL A 117 1.80 -11.60 -4.95
#